data_AF-A0A2S9F9T9-F1
#
_entry.id   AF-A0A2S9F9T9-F1
#
_cell.length_a   1.000
_cell.length_b   1.000
_cell.length_c   1.000
_cell.angle_alpha   90.00
_cell.angle_beta   90.00
_cell.angle_gamma   90.00
#
_symmetry.space_group_name_H-M   'P 1'
#
loop_
_entity.id
_entity.type
_entity.pdbx_description
1 polymer ?
#
loop_
_entity_poly.entity_id
_entity_poly.type
_entity_poly.pdbx_seq_one_letter_code
_entity_poly.pdbx_strand_id
1 'polypeptide(L)'
;GREKEIGAAYRSLTKKLVRQRILTDHFRIDGRGVTDIRALSAEVAVVPRAHGSAIFERGETQIMGVTTLDMVKMAQQIDSLGPETSKRYMHHYNFPPYSTGETGRVGSPKRREIGHGALAERALMPVLPSVEEFPYAIRQVSEALSSNGSTSMGSVCASTLSLLNAGVPLKAPVAGIAMGLVSDDVEVDGKTERRFVTLTDILGAEDAFGDMDFKCAGTKDFVTALQLDTKLDGIPSQVLAGALSQAKDARITILEVMAEAIDEPDEMSPYAPRITTIKVPIDKIGEVIGPKGKMINSITEQTGASISIEDDGTVFVGASNGEAAQAAIDLINAIANPQLPKVGERFLGTVVKTTDFGAFVSLLPGRDGLVHISKLGRGKRINKVEDVVKIGDKLRVEIGDIDNRGKISLLVVAEEEAAASSDAPVETPAPVDAATASS
;
A
#
# COMPACT_ATOMS: atom_id res chain seq x y z
N GLY A 1 -33.76 -48.37 -11.72
CA GLY A 1 -32.43 -48.91 -11.42
C GLY A 1 -31.27 -48.27 -12.18
N ARG A 2 -31.45 -47.72 -13.40
CA ARG A 2 -30.38 -47.08 -14.21
C ARG A 2 -30.57 -45.56 -14.34
N GLU A 3 -31.38 -44.94 -13.49
CA GLU A 3 -31.74 -43.52 -13.59
C GLU A 3 -30.51 -42.60 -13.51
N LYS A 4 -29.47 -43.00 -12.77
CA LYS A 4 -28.19 -42.28 -12.71
C LYS A 4 -27.45 -42.23 -14.05
N GLU A 5 -27.66 -43.22 -14.91
CA GLU A 5 -27.02 -43.26 -16.24
C GLU A 5 -27.64 -42.25 -17.20
N ILE A 6 -28.92 -41.91 -17.02
CA ILE A 6 -29.61 -40.90 -17.82
C ILE A 6 -28.93 -39.53 -17.64
N GLY A 7 -28.63 -39.16 -16.39
CA GLY A 7 -27.95 -37.89 -16.10
C GLY A 7 -26.55 -37.81 -16.71
N ALA A 8 -25.79 -38.91 -16.66
CA ALA A 8 -24.47 -38.98 -17.28
C ALA A 8 -24.55 -38.90 -18.81
N ALA A 9 -25.49 -39.62 -19.43
CA ALA A 9 -25.72 -39.58 -20.87
C ALA A 9 -26.15 -38.18 -21.34
N TYR A 10 -27.07 -37.53 -20.61
CA TYR A 10 -27.51 -36.17 -20.90
C TYR A 10 -26.36 -35.16 -20.83
N ARG A 11 -25.51 -35.25 -19.79
CA ARG A 11 -24.33 -34.39 -19.66
C ARG A 11 -23.34 -34.63 -20.80
N SER A 12 -23.13 -35.89 -21.20
CA SER A 12 -22.24 -36.25 -22.31
C SER A 12 -22.76 -35.69 -23.64
N LEU A 13 -24.05 -35.86 -23.92
CA LEU A 13 -24.69 -35.32 -25.12
C LEU A 13 -24.62 -33.79 -25.15
N THR A 14 -24.92 -33.14 -24.04
CA THR A 14 -24.83 -31.67 -23.90
C THR A 14 -23.41 -31.19 -24.19
N LYS A 15 -22.40 -31.82 -23.57
CA LYS A 15 -20.99 -31.52 -23.82
C LYS A 15 -20.65 -31.65 -25.31
N LYS A 16 -21.08 -32.73 -25.97
CA LYS A 16 -20.83 -32.96 -27.41
C LYS A 16 -21.44 -31.85 -28.28
N LEU A 17 -22.72 -31.52 -28.05
CA LEU A 17 -23.43 -30.52 -28.85
C LEU A 17 -22.84 -29.11 -28.68
N VAL A 18 -22.54 -28.71 -27.44
CA VAL A 18 -21.93 -27.40 -27.15
C VAL A 18 -20.56 -27.29 -27.82
N ARG A 19 -19.72 -28.32 -27.70
CA ARG A 19 -18.38 -28.31 -28.31
C ARG A 19 -18.45 -28.27 -29.83
N GLN A 20 -19.31 -29.07 -30.43
CA GLN A 20 -19.49 -29.09 -31.88
C GLN A 20 -19.89 -27.71 -32.40
N ARG A 21 -20.83 -27.04 -31.72
CA ARG A 21 -21.27 -25.69 -32.08
C ARG A 21 -20.16 -24.64 -31.95
N ILE A 22 -19.33 -24.72 -30.90
CA ILE A 22 -18.17 -23.84 -30.73
C ILE A 22 -17.15 -24.04 -31.87
N LEU A 23 -16.88 -25.27 -32.28
CA LEU A 23 -15.88 -25.61 -33.29
C LEU A 23 -16.32 -25.32 -34.74
N THR A 24 -17.63 -25.30 -34.99
CA THR A 24 -18.21 -25.11 -36.33
C THR A 24 -18.75 -23.70 -36.50
N ASP A 25 -19.68 -23.29 -35.63
CA ASP A 25 -20.42 -22.03 -35.74
C ASP A 25 -19.73 -20.86 -35.01
N HIS A 26 -18.68 -21.12 -34.21
CA HIS A 26 -18.03 -20.12 -33.36
C HIS A 26 -19.00 -19.41 -32.41
N PHE A 27 -20.04 -20.13 -31.97
CA PHE A 27 -21.14 -19.61 -31.18
C PHE A 27 -21.22 -20.32 -29.82
N ARG A 28 -21.27 -19.53 -28.75
CA ARG A 28 -21.23 -20.01 -27.37
C ARG A 28 -22.63 -20.19 -26.77
N ILE A 29 -22.68 -20.81 -25.58
CA ILE A 29 -23.95 -21.17 -24.92
C ILE A 29 -24.79 -19.95 -24.53
N ASP A 30 -24.16 -18.82 -24.25
CA ASP A 30 -24.77 -17.54 -23.90
C ASP A 30 -24.90 -16.58 -25.10
N GLY A 31 -24.58 -17.05 -26.30
CA GLY A 31 -24.72 -16.31 -27.55
C GLY A 31 -23.56 -15.38 -27.93
N ARG A 32 -22.48 -15.37 -27.13
CA ARG A 32 -21.25 -14.64 -27.47
C ARG A 32 -20.43 -15.31 -28.58
N GLY A 33 -19.63 -14.51 -29.25
CA GLY A 33 -18.49 -14.97 -30.04
C GLY A 33 -17.35 -15.48 -29.15
N VAL A 34 -16.38 -16.15 -29.78
CA VAL A 34 -15.26 -16.80 -29.08
C VAL A 34 -14.29 -15.81 -28.42
N THR A 35 -14.26 -14.56 -28.88
CA THR A 35 -13.40 -13.49 -28.36
C THR A 35 -14.08 -12.56 -27.37
N ASP A 36 -15.41 -12.63 -27.24
CA ASP A 36 -16.19 -11.62 -26.52
C ASP A 36 -16.10 -11.79 -25.01
N ILE A 37 -15.94 -10.67 -24.30
CA ILE A 37 -16.01 -10.59 -22.84
C ILE A 37 -17.46 -10.36 -22.41
N ARG A 38 -17.87 -10.87 -21.25
CA ARG A 38 -19.17 -10.51 -20.65
C ARG A 38 -19.21 -9.03 -20.30
N ALA A 39 -20.40 -8.50 -20.05
CA ALA A 39 -20.57 -7.13 -19.56
C ALA A 39 -19.71 -6.90 -18.31
N LEU A 40 -18.98 -5.77 -18.29
CA LEU A 40 -18.07 -5.38 -17.22
C LEU A 40 -18.68 -4.21 -16.44
N SER A 41 -18.47 -4.22 -15.12
CA SER A 41 -18.73 -3.08 -14.25
C SER A 41 -17.65 -3.03 -13.17
N ALA A 42 -17.20 -1.84 -12.84
CA ALA A 42 -16.20 -1.59 -11.82
C ALA A 42 -16.64 -0.38 -10.98
N GLU A 43 -16.60 -0.54 -9.66
CA GLU A 43 -16.96 0.50 -8.69
C GLU A 43 -15.96 0.46 -7.52
N VAL A 44 -15.59 1.62 -7.00
CA VAL A 44 -14.71 1.78 -5.82
C VAL A 44 -15.45 2.45 -4.66
N ALA A 45 -14.87 2.42 -3.46
CA ALA A 45 -15.42 3.06 -2.25
C ALA A 45 -16.82 2.56 -1.81
N VAL A 46 -17.13 1.29 -2.09
CA VAL A 46 -18.43 0.66 -1.79
C VAL A 46 -18.67 0.36 -0.31
N VAL A 47 -17.61 0.22 0.51
CA VAL A 47 -17.71 -0.03 1.96
C VAL A 47 -17.27 1.21 2.75
N PRO A 48 -18.17 1.94 3.44
CA PRO A 48 -17.91 3.29 3.97
C PRO A 48 -16.72 3.46 4.95
N ARG A 49 -16.31 2.40 5.65
CA ARG A 49 -15.25 2.47 6.67
C ARG A 49 -14.01 1.67 6.32
N ALA A 50 -14.04 0.92 5.22
CA ALA A 50 -12.85 0.20 4.78
C ALA A 50 -11.75 1.19 4.41
N HIS A 51 -10.47 0.77 4.49
CA HIS A 51 -9.38 1.64 4.04
C HIS A 51 -9.42 1.79 2.52
N GLY A 52 -9.78 0.73 1.80
CA GLY A 52 -10.25 0.79 0.42
C GLY A 52 -11.19 -0.36 0.14
N SER A 53 -12.05 -0.20 -0.85
CA SER A 53 -13.00 -1.22 -1.27
C SER A 53 -13.38 -1.08 -2.73
N ALA A 54 -13.78 -2.18 -3.35
CA ALA A 54 -14.27 -2.18 -4.72
C ALA A 54 -15.26 -3.33 -4.97
N ILE A 55 -16.17 -3.14 -5.91
CA ILE A 55 -16.91 -4.22 -6.56
C ILE A 55 -16.46 -4.29 -8.02
N PHE A 56 -16.07 -5.50 -8.44
CA PHE A 56 -15.82 -5.82 -9.84
C PHE A 56 -16.81 -6.89 -10.28
N GLU A 57 -17.54 -6.60 -11.35
CA GLU A 57 -18.54 -7.49 -11.92
C GLU A 57 -18.24 -7.77 -13.38
N ARG A 58 -18.34 -9.04 -13.76
CA ARG A 58 -18.15 -9.53 -15.12
C ARG A 58 -19.20 -10.60 -15.43
N GLY A 59 -20.25 -10.19 -16.12
CA GLY A 59 -21.49 -10.96 -16.22
C GLY A 59 -21.97 -11.37 -14.83
N GLU A 60 -22.28 -12.65 -14.62
CA GLU A 60 -22.74 -13.15 -13.32
C GLU A 60 -21.61 -13.43 -12.31
N THR A 61 -20.36 -13.05 -12.59
CA THR A 61 -19.27 -13.13 -11.61
C THR A 61 -19.09 -11.77 -10.95
N GLN A 62 -19.34 -11.69 -9.64
CA GLN A 62 -19.20 -10.45 -8.87
C GLN A 62 -18.31 -10.67 -7.66
N ILE A 63 -17.27 -9.85 -7.53
CA ILE A 63 -16.30 -9.91 -6.43
C ILE A 63 -16.27 -8.57 -5.72
N MET A 64 -16.41 -8.61 -4.39
CA MET A 64 -16.15 -7.46 -3.53
C MET A 64 -14.74 -7.57 -2.94
N GLY A 65 -13.88 -6.62 -3.29
CA GLY A 65 -12.56 -6.45 -2.71
C GLY A 65 -12.61 -5.48 -1.53
N VAL A 66 -11.93 -5.81 -0.44
CA VAL A 66 -11.74 -4.91 0.71
C VAL A 66 -10.28 -4.93 1.13
N THR A 67 -9.67 -3.75 1.19
CA THR A 67 -8.30 -3.54 1.63
C THR A 67 -8.28 -3.02 3.07
N THR A 68 -7.38 -3.58 3.87
CA THR A 68 -7.04 -3.10 5.21
C THR A 68 -5.53 -2.89 5.28
N LEU A 69 -5.14 -1.78 5.90
CA LEU A 69 -3.76 -1.34 6.07
C LEU A 69 -3.45 -1.25 7.56
N ASP A 70 -2.30 -1.75 7.96
CA ASP A 70 -1.84 -1.68 9.34
C ASP A 70 -0.31 -1.58 9.39
N MET A 71 0.25 -1.41 10.59
CA MET A 71 1.68 -1.43 10.86
C MET A 71 2.33 -2.72 10.34
N VAL A 72 3.59 -2.63 9.90
CA VAL A 72 4.38 -3.79 9.42
C VAL A 72 4.41 -4.94 10.43
N LYS A 73 4.36 -4.66 11.73
CA LYS A 73 4.27 -5.69 12.80
C LYS A 73 3.06 -6.64 12.67
N MET A 74 2.01 -6.22 11.96
CA MET A 74 0.80 -7.00 11.71
C MET A 74 0.94 -7.90 10.47
N ALA A 75 2.09 -7.88 9.81
CA ALA A 75 2.43 -8.89 8.81
C ALA A 75 2.33 -10.30 9.42
N GLN A 76 1.79 -11.23 8.65
CA GLN A 76 1.60 -12.60 9.11
C GLN A 76 2.96 -13.27 9.30
N GLN A 77 3.24 -13.76 10.51
CA GLN A 77 4.39 -14.62 10.77
C GLN A 77 4.13 -16.02 10.19
N ILE A 78 5.13 -16.57 9.51
CA ILE A 78 5.07 -17.88 8.88
C ILE A 78 6.09 -18.79 9.57
N ASP A 79 5.58 -19.82 10.24
CA ASP A 79 6.39 -20.93 10.74
C ASP A 79 6.19 -22.13 9.79
N SER A 80 7.05 -22.21 8.79
CA SER A 80 7.01 -23.24 7.76
C SER A 80 8.42 -23.74 7.44
N LEU A 81 8.54 -24.79 6.62
CA LEU A 81 9.83 -25.30 6.17
C LEU A 81 10.54 -24.36 5.17
N GLY A 82 9.84 -23.36 4.64
CA GLY A 82 10.40 -22.41 3.69
C GLY A 82 11.27 -21.32 4.36
N PRO A 83 12.07 -20.57 3.58
CA PRO A 83 12.88 -19.47 4.10
C PRO A 83 12.06 -18.24 4.49
N GLU A 84 10.81 -18.13 3.99
CA GLU A 84 9.91 -17.03 4.26
C GLU A 84 9.40 -17.11 5.71
N THR A 85 9.75 -16.10 6.52
CA THR A 85 9.34 -16.00 7.93
C THR A 85 8.18 -15.05 8.16
N SER A 86 7.89 -14.17 7.19
CA SER A 86 6.80 -13.21 7.30
C SER A 86 6.14 -12.93 5.96
N LYS A 87 4.90 -12.43 6.00
CA LYS A 87 4.09 -12.12 4.83
C LYS A 87 3.37 -10.80 5.02
N ARG A 88 3.91 -9.77 4.37
CA ARG A 88 3.40 -8.40 4.38
C ARG A 88 2.08 -8.24 3.62
N TYR A 89 1.98 -8.88 2.46
CA TYR A 89 0.76 -8.87 1.65
C TYR A 89 0.00 -10.17 1.84
N MET A 90 -1.20 -10.08 2.40
CA MET A 90 -2.07 -11.21 2.70
C MET A 90 -3.31 -11.11 1.83
N HIS A 91 -3.50 -12.07 0.93
CA HIS A 91 -4.74 -12.19 0.17
C HIS A 91 -5.60 -13.32 0.72
N HIS A 92 -6.81 -12.98 1.18
CA HIS A 92 -7.82 -13.94 1.57
C HIS A 92 -8.95 -13.94 0.56
N TYR A 93 -9.26 -15.11 0.04
CA TYR A 93 -10.35 -15.31 -0.90
C TYR A 93 -11.41 -16.20 -0.24
N ASN A 94 -12.65 -15.74 -0.29
CA ASN A 94 -13.81 -16.42 0.29
C ASN A 94 -14.85 -16.70 -0.81
N PHE A 95 -15.41 -17.91 -0.77
CA PHE A 95 -16.42 -18.40 -1.71
C PHE A 95 -17.64 -18.94 -0.95
N PRO A 96 -18.52 -18.04 -0.49
CA PRO A 96 -19.69 -18.45 0.27
C PRO A 96 -20.67 -19.26 -0.60
N PRO A 97 -21.42 -20.23 -0.02
CA PRO A 97 -22.35 -21.07 -0.78
C PRO A 97 -23.41 -20.30 -1.59
N TYR A 98 -23.85 -19.14 -1.09
CA TYR A 98 -24.82 -18.31 -1.79
C TYR A 98 -24.30 -17.75 -3.11
N SER A 99 -22.98 -17.73 -3.33
CA SER A 99 -22.34 -17.26 -4.57
C SER A 99 -22.79 -18.06 -5.80
N THR A 100 -23.21 -19.31 -5.60
CA THR A 100 -23.77 -20.18 -6.63
C THR A 100 -25.24 -20.52 -6.37
N GLY A 101 -25.91 -19.79 -5.47
CA GLY A 101 -27.30 -20.06 -5.08
C GLY A 101 -27.48 -21.33 -4.25
N GLU A 102 -26.42 -21.83 -3.60
CA GLU A 102 -26.45 -23.07 -2.82
C GLU A 102 -26.44 -22.80 -1.30
N THR A 103 -26.86 -23.80 -0.53
CA THR A 103 -26.62 -23.83 0.93
C THR A 103 -25.38 -24.67 1.23
N GLY A 104 -24.60 -24.30 2.24
CA GLY A 104 -23.42 -25.07 2.62
C GLY A 104 -22.75 -24.58 3.89
N ARG A 105 -21.63 -25.20 4.23
CA ARG A 105 -20.82 -24.81 5.39
C ARG A 105 -20.15 -23.45 5.15
N VAL A 106 -20.25 -22.56 6.13
CA VAL A 106 -19.53 -21.29 6.21
C VAL A 106 -18.54 -21.37 7.37
N GLY A 107 -17.29 -20.97 7.17
CA GLY A 107 -16.25 -21.04 8.20
C GLY A 107 -14.86 -21.26 7.58
N SER A 108 -14.24 -22.40 7.89
CA SER A 108 -12.87 -22.70 7.45
C SER A 108 -12.75 -22.77 5.92
N PRO A 109 -11.74 -22.12 5.32
CA PRO A 109 -11.55 -22.10 3.87
C PRO A 109 -11.17 -23.47 3.32
N LYS A 110 -11.73 -23.82 2.16
CA LYS A 110 -11.43 -25.02 1.38
C LYS A 110 -10.11 -24.85 0.63
N ARG A 111 -9.51 -25.97 0.19
CA ARG A 111 -8.29 -25.96 -0.64
C ARG A 111 -8.40 -25.06 -1.89
N ARG A 112 -9.57 -25.04 -2.54
CA ARG A 112 -9.80 -24.20 -3.73
C ARG A 112 -9.82 -22.71 -3.38
N GLU A 113 -10.37 -22.34 -2.22
CA GLU A 113 -10.36 -20.95 -1.75
C GLU A 113 -8.94 -20.48 -1.47
N ILE A 114 -8.14 -21.32 -0.79
CA ILE A 114 -6.71 -21.05 -0.58
C ILE A 114 -5.95 -20.95 -1.90
N GLY A 115 -6.19 -21.87 -2.84
CA GLY A 115 -5.53 -21.87 -4.15
C GLY A 115 -5.88 -20.66 -5.01
N HIS A 116 -7.15 -20.24 -5.02
CA HIS A 116 -7.60 -19.05 -5.73
C HIS A 116 -7.03 -17.77 -5.10
N GLY A 117 -7.04 -17.65 -3.77
CA GLY A 117 -6.41 -16.54 -3.06
C GLY A 117 -4.92 -16.45 -3.33
N ALA A 118 -4.20 -17.58 -3.31
CA ALA A 118 -2.79 -17.63 -3.65
C ALA A 118 -2.51 -17.21 -5.11
N LEU A 119 -3.35 -17.61 -6.07
CA LEU A 119 -3.19 -17.19 -7.46
C LEU A 119 -3.37 -15.67 -7.61
N ALA A 120 -4.41 -15.11 -6.99
CA ALA A 120 -4.66 -13.67 -7.01
C ALA A 120 -3.54 -12.88 -6.31
N GLU A 121 -3.05 -13.42 -5.19
CA GLU A 121 -1.91 -12.86 -4.47
C GLU A 121 -0.66 -12.80 -5.35
N ARG A 122 -0.28 -13.92 -5.97
CA ARG A 122 0.89 -14.03 -6.85
C ARG A 122 0.78 -13.10 -8.05
N ALA A 123 -0.43 -12.84 -8.54
CA ALA A 123 -0.67 -11.90 -9.63
C ALA A 123 -0.41 -10.43 -9.23
N LEU A 124 -0.61 -10.05 -7.97
CA LEU A 124 -0.48 -8.68 -7.49
C LEU A 124 0.88 -8.38 -6.86
N MET A 125 1.55 -9.37 -6.26
CA MET A 125 2.86 -9.15 -5.63
C MET A 125 3.89 -8.41 -6.51
N PRO A 126 4.00 -8.67 -7.84
CA PRO A 126 5.00 -7.99 -8.68
C PRO A 126 4.80 -6.48 -8.80
N VAL A 127 3.59 -5.96 -8.54
CA VAL A 127 3.26 -4.53 -8.67
C VAL A 127 3.11 -3.83 -7.32
N LEU A 128 3.27 -4.54 -6.21
CA LEU A 128 3.22 -3.91 -4.89
C LEU A 128 4.43 -2.99 -4.68
N PRO A 129 4.24 -1.86 -3.97
CA PRO A 129 5.35 -1.01 -3.55
C PRO A 129 6.25 -1.73 -2.55
N SER A 130 7.50 -1.28 -2.44
CA SER A 130 8.42 -1.81 -1.44
C SER A 130 7.99 -1.42 -0.01
N VAL A 131 8.69 -1.94 1.00
CA VAL A 131 8.40 -1.58 2.41
C VAL A 131 8.81 -0.13 2.67
N GLU A 132 9.90 0.32 2.03
CA GLU A 132 10.44 1.66 2.14
C GLU A 132 9.50 2.70 1.51
N GLU A 133 8.88 2.36 0.38
CA GLU A 133 7.91 3.22 -0.31
C GLU A 133 6.55 3.27 0.41
N PHE A 134 6.11 2.14 0.96
CA PHE A 134 4.79 2.03 1.57
C PHE A 134 4.84 1.10 2.81
N PRO A 135 5.18 1.62 4.01
CA PRO A 135 5.53 0.80 5.18
C PRO A 135 4.33 0.18 5.90
N TYR A 136 3.46 -0.52 5.17
CA TYR A 136 2.22 -1.10 5.67
C TYR A 136 2.19 -2.62 5.48
N ALA A 137 1.62 -3.32 6.45
CA ALA A 137 1.03 -4.63 6.23
C ALA A 137 -0.30 -4.44 5.49
N ILE A 138 -0.52 -5.21 4.43
CA ILE A 138 -1.68 -5.06 3.54
C ILE A 138 -2.46 -6.35 3.57
N ARG A 139 -3.70 -6.29 4.06
CA ARG A 139 -4.65 -7.40 4.00
C ARG A 139 -5.71 -7.10 2.96
N GLN A 140 -5.76 -7.92 1.93
CA GLN A 140 -6.80 -7.91 0.92
C GLN A 140 -7.76 -9.07 1.18
N VAL A 141 -9.05 -8.78 1.21
CA VAL A 141 -10.10 -9.80 1.24
C VAL A 141 -10.92 -9.70 -0.04
N SER A 142 -11.14 -10.82 -0.70
CA SER A 142 -12.05 -10.94 -1.84
C SER A 142 -13.21 -11.84 -1.47
N GLU A 143 -14.39 -11.26 -1.43
CA GLU A 143 -15.66 -11.96 -1.22
C GLU A 143 -16.30 -12.23 -2.58
N ALA A 144 -16.41 -13.51 -2.96
CA ALA A 144 -17.12 -13.88 -4.18
C ALA A 144 -18.63 -13.85 -3.95
N LEU A 145 -19.27 -12.72 -4.28
CA LEU A 145 -20.70 -12.52 -4.06
C LEU A 145 -21.57 -13.32 -5.06
N SER A 146 -21.09 -13.46 -6.29
CA SER A 146 -21.71 -14.29 -7.34
C SER A 146 -20.65 -14.93 -8.23
N SER A 147 -20.93 -16.11 -8.77
CA SER A 147 -19.97 -16.90 -9.54
C SER A 147 -20.58 -17.66 -10.71
N ASN A 148 -20.24 -17.25 -11.94
CA ASN A 148 -20.43 -18.08 -13.14
C ASN A 148 -19.22 -18.08 -14.08
N GLY A 149 -18.04 -17.66 -13.62
CA GLY A 149 -16.82 -17.72 -14.43
C GLY A 149 -15.65 -17.03 -13.76
N SER A 150 -14.63 -17.82 -13.41
CA SER A 150 -13.35 -17.41 -12.82
C SER A 150 -13.40 -16.22 -11.86
N THR A 151 -13.94 -16.49 -10.67
CA THR A 151 -13.90 -15.58 -9.53
C THR A 151 -12.48 -15.24 -9.06
N SER A 152 -11.49 -16.11 -9.31
CA SER A 152 -10.09 -15.82 -8.99
C SER A 152 -9.53 -14.67 -9.83
N MET A 153 -9.91 -14.60 -11.11
CA MET A 153 -9.52 -13.47 -11.98
C MET A 153 -10.31 -12.21 -11.68
N GLY A 154 -11.60 -12.33 -11.35
CA GLY A 154 -12.38 -11.20 -10.82
C GLY A 154 -11.78 -10.64 -9.52
N SER A 155 -11.21 -11.50 -8.68
CA SER A 155 -10.54 -11.13 -7.43
C SER A 155 -9.26 -10.35 -7.67
N VAL A 156 -8.48 -10.65 -8.71
CA VAL A 156 -7.35 -9.82 -9.13
C VAL A 156 -7.82 -8.41 -9.49
N CYS A 157 -8.85 -8.29 -10.34
CA CYS A 157 -9.39 -6.99 -10.74
C CYS A 157 -9.93 -6.19 -9.55
N ALA A 158 -10.79 -6.80 -8.72
CA ALA A 158 -11.36 -6.18 -7.52
C ALA A 158 -10.27 -5.76 -6.52
N SER A 159 -9.20 -6.56 -6.41
CA SER A 159 -8.09 -6.26 -5.51
C SER A 159 -7.26 -5.09 -6.02
N THR A 160 -6.98 -5.00 -7.32
CA THR A 160 -6.32 -3.84 -7.93
C THR A 160 -7.10 -2.56 -7.63
N LEU A 161 -8.41 -2.54 -7.93
CA LEU A 161 -9.27 -1.39 -7.68
C LEU A 161 -9.29 -1.00 -6.19
N SER A 162 -9.49 -2.00 -5.31
CA SER A 162 -9.54 -1.80 -3.86
C SER A 162 -8.22 -1.30 -3.27
N LEU A 163 -7.07 -1.76 -3.79
CA LEU A 163 -5.74 -1.32 -3.37
C LEU A 163 -5.46 0.13 -3.80
N LEU A 164 -5.81 0.49 -5.03
CA LEU A 164 -5.72 1.87 -5.52
C LEU A 164 -6.60 2.80 -4.69
N ASN A 165 -7.85 2.40 -4.43
CA ASN A 165 -8.77 3.16 -3.58
C ASN A 165 -8.31 3.28 -2.12
N ALA A 166 -7.48 2.35 -1.64
CA ALA A 166 -6.86 2.45 -0.32
C ALA A 166 -5.63 3.38 -0.27
N GLY A 167 -5.24 3.96 -1.40
CA GLY A 167 -4.04 4.77 -1.55
C GLY A 167 -2.74 3.96 -1.58
N VAL A 168 -2.80 2.68 -1.96
CA VAL A 168 -1.60 1.88 -2.17
C VAL A 168 -0.97 2.28 -3.51
N PRO A 169 0.28 2.76 -3.54
CA PRO A 169 0.95 3.16 -4.78
C PRO A 169 1.43 1.93 -5.56
N LEU A 170 0.50 1.25 -6.23
CA LEU A 170 0.82 0.14 -7.13
C LEU A 170 1.67 0.65 -8.30
N LYS A 171 2.66 -0.14 -8.72
CA LYS A 171 3.53 0.20 -9.87
C LYS A 171 2.76 0.25 -11.19
N ALA A 172 1.72 -0.57 -11.31
CA ALA A 172 0.80 -0.61 -12.43
C ALA A 172 -0.47 -1.40 -12.05
N PRO A 173 -1.64 -1.08 -12.64
CA PRO A 173 -2.85 -1.86 -12.45
C PRO A 173 -2.72 -3.25 -13.08
N VAL A 174 -3.31 -4.26 -12.43
CA VAL A 174 -3.31 -5.66 -12.88
C VAL A 174 -4.74 -6.12 -13.11
N ALA A 175 -5.01 -6.72 -14.27
CA ALA A 175 -6.27 -7.38 -14.56
C ALA A 175 -6.06 -8.88 -14.83
N GLY A 176 -7.12 -9.65 -14.62
CA GLY A 176 -7.14 -11.09 -14.85
C GLY A 176 -8.22 -11.53 -15.83
N ILE A 177 -7.90 -12.49 -16.68
CA ILE A 177 -8.85 -13.15 -17.59
C ILE A 177 -8.75 -14.66 -17.47
N ALA A 178 -9.89 -15.34 -17.61
CA ALA A 178 -9.95 -16.78 -17.75
C ALA A 178 -10.32 -17.15 -19.18
N MET A 179 -9.56 -18.11 -19.71
CA MET A 179 -9.59 -18.53 -21.08
C MET A 179 -9.83 -20.02 -21.13
N GLY A 180 -10.48 -20.49 -22.19
CA GLY A 180 -10.68 -21.91 -22.45
C GLY A 180 -10.17 -22.31 -23.82
N LEU A 181 -10.01 -23.61 -24.02
CA LEU A 181 -9.74 -24.20 -25.31
C LEU A 181 -10.65 -25.41 -25.50
N VAL A 182 -11.30 -25.46 -26.66
CA VAL A 182 -12.03 -26.64 -27.14
C VAL A 182 -11.29 -27.16 -28.36
N SER A 183 -11.06 -28.47 -28.40
CA SER A 183 -10.42 -29.14 -29.52
C SER A 183 -11.12 -30.44 -29.87
N ASP A 184 -11.39 -30.66 -31.14
CA ASP A 184 -11.96 -31.92 -31.62
C ASP A 184 -11.59 -32.14 -33.09
N ASP A 185 -11.72 -33.37 -33.54
CA ASP A 185 -11.53 -33.74 -34.94
C ASP A 185 -12.81 -33.42 -35.72
N VAL A 186 -12.70 -32.56 -36.73
CA VAL A 186 -13.83 -32.10 -37.54
C VAL A 186 -13.62 -32.55 -38.98
N GLU A 187 -14.67 -33.09 -39.59
CA GLU A 187 -14.66 -33.41 -41.03
C GLU A 187 -14.94 -32.15 -41.85
N VAL A 188 -13.99 -31.80 -42.70
CA VAL A 188 -14.08 -30.68 -43.64
C VAL A 188 -13.68 -31.20 -45.00
N ASP A 189 -14.59 -31.11 -45.98
CA ASP A 189 -14.35 -31.56 -47.37
C ASP A 189 -13.83 -33.01 -47.49
N GLY A 190 -14.31 -33.91 -46.63
CA GLY A 190 -13.92 -35.32 -46.62
C GLY A 190 -12.55 -35.63 -45.99
N LYS A 191 -11.93 -34.66 -45.31
CA LYS A 191 -10.71 -34.85 -44.51
C LYS A 191 -10.97 -34.54 -43.04
N THR A 192 -10.42 -35.38 -42.16
CA THR A 192 -10.43 -35.16 -40.72
C THR A 192 -9.30 -34.21 -40.34
N GLU A 193 -9.64 -33.03 -39.82
CA GLU A 193 -8.67 -32.06 -39.29
C GLU A 193 -8.96 -31.80 -37.81
N ARG A 194 -7.91 -31.78 -36.99
CA ARG A 194 -8.02 -31.41 -35.58
C ARG A 194 -8.12 -29.90 -35.44
N ARG A 195 -9.30 -29.40 -35.05
CA ARG A 195 -9.53 -27.97 -34.82
C ARG A 195 -9.33 -27.61 -33.36
N PHE A 196 -8.88 -26.38 -33.13
CA PHE A 196 -8.70 -25.78 -31.82
C PHE A 196 -9.37 -24.39 -31.81
N VAL A 197 -10.21 -24.13 -30.82
CA VAL A 197 -10.89 -22.83 -30.65
C VAL A 197 -10.66 -22.32 -29.24
N THR A 198 -10.06 -21.13 -29.14
CA THR A 198 -9.83 -20.43 -27.88
C THR A 198 -11.05 -19.58 -27.52
N LEU A 199 -11.48 -19.68 -26.26
CA LEU A 199 -12.60 -18.95 -25.71
C LEU A 199 -12.12 -17.88 -24.72
N THR A 200 -12.55 -16.64 -24.91
CA THR A 200 -12.33 -15.53 -23.99
C THR A 200 -13.42 -15.51 -22.91
N ASP A 201 -13.01 -15.26 -21.66
CA ASP A 201 -13.92 -15.05 -20.53
C ASP A 201 -14.92 -16.21 -20.37
N ILE A 202 -14.38 -17.39 -20.08
CA ILE A 202 -15.17 -18.61 -20.01
C ILE A 202 -16.17 -18.64 -18.86
N LEU A 203 -17.33 -19.23 -19.13
CA LEU A 203 -18.32 -19.60 -18.13
C LEU A 203 -17.91 -20.87 -17.37
N GLY A 204 -18.53 -21.12 -16.22
CA GLY A 204 -18.33 -22.37 -15.47
C GLY A 204 -18.71 -23.62 -16.29
N ALA A 205 -19.71 -23.52 -17.17
CA ALA A 205 -20.07 -24.59 -18.08
C ALA A 205 -18.99 -24.86 -19.14
N GLU A 206 -18.37 -23.79 -19.67
CA GLU A 206 -17.35 -23.88 -20.72
C GLU A 206 -16.03 -24.45 -20.18
N ASP A 207 -15.68 -24.16 -18.92
CA ASP A 207 -14.59 -24.85 -18.19
C ASP A 207 -14.86 -26.37 -18.11
N ALA A 208 -16.07 -26.75 -17.66
CA ALA A 208 -16.45 -28.14 -17.53
C ALA A 208 -16.44 -28.91 -18.87
N PHE A 209 -16.78 -28.23 -19.98
CA PHE A 209 -16.85 -28.81 -21.32
C PHE A 209 -15.57 -28.66 -22.14
N GLY A 210 -14.68 -27.75 -21.74
CA GLY A 210 -13.39 -27.48 -22.38
C GLY A 210 -12.34 -28.55 -22.12
N ASP A 211 -11.31 -28.51 -22.94
CA ASP A 211 -10.15 -29.41 -22.89
C ASP A 211 -8.96 -28.78 -22.16
N MET A 212 -8.88 -27.44 -22.14
CA MET A 212 -7.94 -26.69 -21.33
C MET A 212 -8.61 -25.45 -20.80
N ASP A 213 -8.32 -25.09 -19.55
CA ASP A 213 -8.58 -23.77 -18.98
C ASP A 213 -7.26 -23.13 -18.54
N PHE A 214 -7.11 -21.84 -18.79
CA PHE A 214 -5.98 -21.09 -18.26
C PHE A 214 -6.38 -19.70 -17.83
N LYS A 215 -5.67 -19.19 -16.84
CA LYS A 215 -5.93 -17.93 -16.18
C LYS A 215 -4.69 -17.09 -16.35
N CYS A 216 -4.84 -15.93 -16.97
CA CYS A 216 -3.75 -15.02 -17.27
C CYS A 216 -4.02 -13.70 -16.57
N ALA A 217 -3.12 -13.30 -15.69
CA ALA A 217 -3.15 -12.00 -15.02
C ALA A 217 -1.88 -11.22 -15.31
N GLY A 218 -1.99 -9.90 -15.38
CA GLY A 218 -0.87 -9.05 -15.72
C GLY A 218 -1.22 -7.59 -15.87
N THR A 219 -0.19 -6.80 -16.08
CA THR A 219 -0.29 -5.39 -16.44
C THR A 219 -0.52 -5.27 -17.95
N LYS A 220 -0.52 -4.03 -18.45
CA LYS A 220 -0.46 -3.74 -19.89
C LYS A 220 0.82 -4.29 -20.53
N ASP A 221 1.92 -4.29 -19.77
CA ASP A 221 3.27 -4.55 -20.29
C ASP A 221 3.66 -6.03 -20.22
N PHE A 222 3.33 -6.72 -19.12
CA PHE A 222 3.74 -8.11 -18.91
C PHE A 222 2.74 -8.93 -18.09
N VAL A 223 2.90 -10.26 -18.14
CA VAL A 223 2.12 -11.23 -17.37
C VAL A 223 2.72 -11.36 -15.98
N THR A 224 1.90 -11.17 -14.94
CA THR A 224 2.32 -11.32 -13.53
C THR A 224 2.03 -12.71 -12.98
N ALA A 225 0.98 -13.39 -13.49
CA ALA A 225 0.68 -14.77 -13.15
C ALA A 225 0.01 -15.52 -14.32
N LEU A 226 0.35 -16.80 -14.43
CA LEU A 226 -0.27 -17.73 -15.36
C LEU A 226 -0.55 -19.05 -14.63
N GLN A 227 -1.79 -19.51 -14.69
CA GLN A 227 -2.18 -20.86 -14.27
C GLN A 227 -2.82 -21.55 -15.46
N LEU A 228 -2.45 -22.80 -15.74
CA LEU A 228 -2.97 -23.56 -16.86
C LEU A 228 -3.24 -24.99 -16.40
N ASP A 229 -4.45 -25.45 -16.66
CA ASP A 229 -4.89 -26.82 -16.44
C ASP A 229 -5.37 -27.40 -17.78
N THR A 230 -4.81 -28.53 -18.19
CA THR A 230 -5.14 -29.17 -19.48
C THR A 230 -5.46 -30.64 -19.31
N LYS A 231 -6.42 -31.11 -20.10
CA LYS A 231 -6.80 -32.52 -20.26
C LYS A 231 -6.22 -33.13 -21.53
N LEU A 232 -5.50 -32.34 -22.34
CA LEU A 232 -4.89 -32.75 -23.60
C LEU A 232 -3.47 -33.26 -23.40
N ASP A 233 -3.09 -34.30 -24.16
CA ASP A 233 -1.72 -34.83 -24.15
C ASP A 233 -0.69 -33.86 -24.75
N GLY A 234 -1.13 -32.90 -25.55
CA GLY A 234 -0.28 -31.89 -26.16
C GLY A 234 -1.09 -30.82 -26.89
N ILE A 235 -0.52 -29.61 -26.97
CA ILE A 235 -1.11 -28.45 -27.65
C ILE A 235 -0.03 -27.87 -28.56
N PRO A 236 -0.32 -27.62 -29.85
CA PRO A 236 0.64 -26.97 -30.75
C PRO A 236 1.07 -25.61 -30.20
N SER A 237 2.36 -25.30 -30.28
CA SER A 237 2.92 -24.05 -29.74
C SER A 237 2.26 -22.80 -30.35
N GLN A 238 1.88 -22.86 -31.63
CA GLN A 238 1.15 -21.79 -32.32
C GLN A 238 -0.24 -21.55 -31.73
N VAL A 239 -0.95 -22.61 -31.33
CA VAL A 239 -2.27 -22.51 -30.69
C VAL A 239 -2.13 -21.85 -29.31
N LEU A 240 -1.13 -22.26 -28.52
CA LEU A 240 -0.87 -21.64 -27.22
C LEU A 240 -0.49 -20.16 -27.36
N ALA A 241 0.36 -19.80 -28.32
CA ALA A 241 0.74 -18.42 -28.58
C ALA A 241 -0.47 -17.56 -29.00
N GLY A 242 -1.33 -18.09 -29.87
CA GLY A 242 -2.59 -17.44 -30.26
C GLY A 242 -3.52 -17.24 -29.06
N ALA A 243 -3.66 -18.26 -28.21
CA ALA A 243 -4.49 -18.19 -27.02
C ALA A 243 -3.99 -17.14 -26.01
N LEU A 244 -2.68 -17.04 -25.81
CA LEU A 244 -2.07 -16.02 -24.95
C LEU A 244 -2.21 -14.61 -25.54
N SER A 245 -2.16 -14.47 -26.87
CA SER A 245 -2.42 -13.19 -27.56
C SER A 245 -3.86 -12.74 -27.33
N GLN A 246 -4.83 -13.62 -27.55
CA GLN A 246 -6.24 -13.35 -27.30
C GLN A 246 -6.50 -13.01 -25.81
N ALA A 247 -5.79 -13.67 -24.88
CA ALA A 247 -5.85 -13.34 -23.46
C ALA A 247 -5.28 -11.95 -23.14
N LYS A 248 -4.23 -11.52 -23.85
CA LYS A 248 -3.65 -10.17 -23.71
C LYS A 248 -4.67 -9.11 -24.14
N ASP A 249 -5.31 -9.29 -25.29
CA ASP A 249 -6.29 -8.33 -25.81
C ASP A 249 -7.48 -8.18 -24.84
N ALA A 250 -7.98 -9.30 -24.32
CA ALA A 250 -9.05 -9.29 -23.32
C ALA A 250 -8.62 -8.63 -22.00
N ARG A 251 -7.38 -8.86 -21.56
CA ARG A 251 -6.83 -8.24 -20.35
C ARG A 251 -6.72 -6.72 -20.50
N ILE A 252 -6.28 -6.23 -21.67
CA ILE A 252 -6.20 -4.79 -21.95
C ILE A 252 -7.59 -4.16 -21.91
N THR A 253 -8.59 -4.79 -22.53
CA THR A 253 -9.98 -4.31 -22.49
C THR A 253 -10.51 -4.20 -21.04
N ILE A 254 -10.18 -5.17 -20.18
CA ILE A 254 -10.58 -5.12 -18.76
C ILE A 254 -9.84 -4.00 -18.02
N LEU A 255 -8.55 -3.80 -18.29
CA LEU A 255 -7.78 -2.70 -17.69
C LEU A 255 -8.36 -1.33 -18.07
N GLU A 256 -8.83 -1.15 -19.30
CA GLU A 256 -9.47 0.09 -19.75
C GLU A 256 -10.74 0.38 -18.94
N VAL A 257 -11.64 -0.61 -18.78
CA VAL A 257 -12.85 -0.45 -17.97
C VAL A 257 -12.52 -0.22 -16.48
N MET A 258 -11.48 -0.88 -15.95
CA MET A 258 -11.03 -0.63 -14.58
C MET A 258 -10.52 0.80 -14.39
N ALA A 259 -9.80 1.35 -15.38
CA ALA A 259 -9.28 2.71 -15.35
C ALA A 259 -10.39 3.77 -15.39
N GLU A 260 -11.57 3.46 -15.95
CA GLU A 260 -12.75 4.35 -15.87
C GLU A 260 -13.26 4.51 -14.43
N ALA A 261 -13.04 3.52 -13.56
CA ALA A 261 -13.42 3.58 -12.14
C ALA A 261 -12.34 4.24 -11.26
N ILE A 262 -11.07 3.89 -11.48
CA ILE A 262 -9.91 4.47 -10.81
C ILE A 262 -8.63 4.21 -11.63
N ASP A 263 -7.89 5.26 -11.97
CA ASP A 263 -6.66 5.20 -12.76
C ASP A 263 -5.39 5.41 -11.92
N GLU A 264 -5.46 6.29 -10.91
CA GLU A 264 -4.39 6.56 -9.95
C GLU A 264 -4.82 6.22 -8.50
N PRO A 265 -3.87 5.95 -7.58
CA PRO A 265 -4.21 5.72 -6.18
C PRO A 265 -4.91 6.94 -5.55
N ASP A 266 -5.99 6.70 -4.81
CA ASP A 266 -6.67 7.72 -4.01
C ASP A 266 -5.81 8.18 -2.81
N GLU A 267 -6.22 9.27 -2.15
CA GLU A 267 -5.66 9.58 -0.84
C GLU A 267 -5.98 8.48 0.17
N MET A 268 -5.00 8.15 1.02
CA MET A 268 -5.20 7.15 2.08
C MET A 268 -6.37 7.55 3.00
N SER A 269 -7.22 6.57 3.29
CA SER A 269 -8.37 6.71 4.18
C SER A 269 -7.99 7.40 5.50
N PRO A 270 -8.83 8.32 6.02
CA PRO A 270 -8.60 8.94 7.33
C PRO A 270 -8.67 7.94 8.49
N TYR A 271 -9.24 6.75 8.27
CA TYR A 271 -9.28 5.66 9.25
C TYR A 271 -8.04 4.76 9.20
N ALA A 272 -7.23 4.86 8.15
CA ALA A 272 -5.98 4.14 8.05
C ALA A 272 -4.91 4.79 8.96
N PRO A 273 -4.04 4.00 9.61
CA PRO A 273 -2.93 4.57 10.36
C PRO A 273 -1.99 5.32 9.42
N ARG A 274 -1.51 6.50 9.80
CA ARG A 274 -0.45 7.20 9.08
C ARG A 274 0.89 6.78 9.67
N ILE A 275 1.74 6.18 8.84
CA ILE A 275 3.07 5.73 9.24
C ILE A 275 4.09 6.72 8.75
N THR A 276 4.87 7.25 9.69
CA THR A 276 6.03 8.10 9.38
C THR A 276 7.30 7.30 9.68
N THR A 277 8.19 7.27 8.71
CA THR A 277 9.48 6.58 8.82
C THR A 277 10.56 7.59 9.23
N ILE A 278 11.28 7.30 10.30
CA ILE A 278 12.47 8.06 10.72
C ILE A 278 13.67 7.12 10.84
N LYS A 279 14.87 7.66 10.64
CA LYS A 279 16.11 6.89 10.74
C LYS A 279 16.91 7.31 11.98
N VAL A 280 17.25 6.34 12.80
CA VAL A 280 18.00 6.50 14.05
C VAL A 280 19.38 5.85 13.89
N PRO A 281 20.46 6.46 14.42
CA PRO A 281 21.77 5.82 14.46
C PRO A 281 21.74 4.47 15.21
N ILE A 282 22.39 3.45 14.65
CA ILE A 282 22.33 2.06 15.17
C ILE A 282 22.82 1.98 16.64
N ASP A 283 23.80 2.79 17.01
CA ASP A 283 24.32 2.91 18.37
C ASP A 283 23.30 3.45 19.38
N LYS A 284 22.26 4.16 18.91
CA LYS A 284 21.22 4.79 19.72
C LYS A 284 19.92 4.00 19.82
N ILE A 285 19.77 2.91 19.06
CA ILE A 285 18.60 2.03 19.13
C ILE A 285 18.35 1.54 20.57
N GLY A 286 19.40 1.13 21.27
CA GLY A 286 19.30 0.65 22.66
C GLY A 286 18.80 1.71 23.64
N GLU A 287 19.15 2.98 23.43
CA GLU A 287 18.68 4.11 24.25
C GLU A 287 17.20 4.42 24.00
N VAL A 288 16.76 4.36 22.73
CA VAL A 288 15.35 4.59 22.35
C VAL A 288 14.43 3.47 22.86
N ILE A 289 14.86 2.20 22.78
CA ILE A 289 14.09 1.08 23.32
C ILE A 289 14.09 1.13 24.86
N GLY A 290 15.24 1.42 25.46
CA GLY A 290 15.47 1.39 26.89
C GLY A 290 15.47 -0.02 27.49
N PRO A 291 15.82 -0.19 28.78
CA PRO A 291 15.88 -1.50 29.41
C PRO A 291 14.52 -2.19 29.40
N LYS A 292 14.46 -3.41 28.82
CA LYS A 292 13.23 -4.21 28.62
C LYS A 292 12.12 -3.49 27.83
N GLY A 293 12.47 -2.53 26.95
CA GLY A 293 11.48 -1.79 26.18
C GLY A 293 10.70 -0.75 26.99
N LYS A 294 11.16 -0.40 28.20
CA LYS A 294 10.42 0.53 29.07
C LYS A 294 10.23 1.91 28.43
N MET A 295 11.24 2.41 27.70
CA MET A 295 11.19 3.75 27.12
C MET A 295 10.21 3.78 25.95
N ILE A 296 10.33 2.86 24.99
CA ILE A 296 9.41 2.77 23.84
C ILE A 296 7.96 2.52 24.26
N ASN A 297 7.74 1.69 25.30
CA ASN A 297 6.42 1.47 25.87
C ASN A 297 5.86 2.75 26.51
N SER A 298 6.69 3.54 27.20
CA SER A 298 6.25 4.82 27.78
C SER A 298 5.89 5.86 26.72
N ILE A 299 6.63 5.92 25.62
CA ILE A 299 6.32 6.82 24.49
C ILE A 299 5.01 6.39 23.82
N THR A 300 4.85 5.09 23.60
CA THR A 300 3.62 4.49 23.04
C THR A 300 2.40 4.79 23.93
N GLU A 301 2.54 4.66 25.25
CA GLU A 301 1.45 4.93 26.21
C GLU A 301 1.10 6.42 26.31
N GLN A 302 2.10 7.31 26.26
CA GLN A 302 1.87 8.76 26.31
C GLN A 302 1.25 9.33 25.03
N THR A 303 1.69 8.83 23.87
CA THR A 303 1.28 9.36 22.57
C THR A 303 0.12 8.61 21.94
N GLY A 304 -0.10 7.35 22.34
CA GLY A 304 -1.03 6.44 21.66
C GLY A 304 -0.55 5.95 20.30
N ALA A 305 0.68 6.30 19.88
CA ALA A 305 1.25 5.87 18.62
C ALA A 305 1.88 4.47 18.73
N SER A 306 1.72 3.64 17.70
CA SER A 306 2.42 2.36 17.59
C SER A 306 3.81 2.59 16.99
N ILE A 307 4.85 2.16 17.70
CA ILE A 307 6.24 2.31 17.26
C ILE A 307 6.84 0.93 16.98
N SER A 308 7.51 0.76 15.84
CA SER A 308 8.30 -0.42 15.49
C SER A 308 9.71 0.03 15.15
N ILE A 309 10.72 -0.67 15.65
CA ILE A 309 12.13 -0.37 15.38
C ILE A 309 12.77 -1.61 14.76
N GLU A 310 13.41 -1.42 13.61
CA GLU A 310 14.19 -2.43 12.93
C GLU A 310 15.67 -2.35 13.33
N ASP A 311 16.39 -3.47 13.17
CA ASP A 311 17.80 -3.59 13.56
C ASP A 311 18.75 -2.69 12.74
N ASP A 312 18.29 -2.18 11.59
CA ASP A 312 19.03 -1.26 10.72
C ASP A 312 18.89 0.22 11.13
N GLY A 313 18.12 0.51 12.19
CA GLY A 313 17.84 1.84 12.69
C GLY A 313 16.61 2.51 12.06
N THR A 314 15.86 1.81 11.23
CA THR A 314 14.58 2.30 10.69
C THR A 314 13.49 2.21 11.75
N VAL A 315 12.84 3.33 12.05
CA VAL A 315 11.74 3.40 13.02
C VAL A 315 10.45 3.79 12.31
N PHE A 316 9.45 2.94 12.42
CA PHE A 316 8.10 3.17 11.91
C PHE A 316 7.19 3.66 13.04
N VAL A 317 6.70 4.89 12.93
CA VAL A 317 5.77 5.49 13.88
C VAL A 317 4.39 5.59 13.23
N GLY A 318 3.44 4.78 13.69
CA GLY A 318 2.06 4.79 13.19
C GLY A 318 1.09 5.37 14.19
N ALA A 319 0.26 6.31 13.76
CA ALA A 319 -0.83 6.84 14.57
C ALA A 319 -2.09 7.09 13.73
N SER A 320 -3.25 7.10 14.39
CA SER A 320 -4.52 7.49 13.76
C SER A 320 -4.65 9.01 13.60
N ASN A 321 -3.88 9.80 14.35
CA ASN A 321 -3.81 11.26 14.26
C ASN A 321 -2.36 11.70 13.97
N GLY A 322 -2.19 12.67 13.07
CA GLY A 322 -0.88 13.27 12.75
C GLY A 322 -0.20 13.92 13.96
N GLU A 323 -0.95 14.50 14.89
CA GLU A 323 -0.39 15.11 16.11
C GLU A 323 0.25 14.06 17.03
N ALA A 324 -0.39 12.89 17.16
CA ALA A 324 0.13 11.79 17.95
C ALA A 324 1.41 11.18 17.33
N ALA A 325 1.45 11.08 16.00
CA ALA A 325 2.65 10.67 15.28
C ALA A 325 3.79 11.68 15.50
N GLN A 326 3.52 12.98 15.36
CA GLN A 326 4.54 14.02 15.54
C GLN A 326 5.09 14.05 16.96
N ALA A 327 4.23 13.95 17.98
CA ALA A 327 4.65 13.89 19.38
C ALA A 327 5.57 12.69 19.65
N ALA A 328 5.27 11.53 19.07
CA ALA A 328 6.13 10.34 19.19
C ALA A 328 7.47 10.54 18.48
N ILE A 329 7.47 11.14 17.29
CA ILE A 329 8.69 11.45 16.53
C ILE A 329 9.58 12.43 17.30
N ASP A 330 9.00 13.48 17.90
CA ASP A 330 9.75 14.48 18.66
C ASP A 330 10.41 13.87 19.90
N LEU A 331 9.71 12.97 20.60
CA LEU A 331 10.26 12.22 21.73
C LEU A 331 11.38 11.26 21.30
N ILE A 332 11.19 10.52 20.20
CA ILE A 332 12.22 9.63 19.67
C ILE A 332 13.44 10.44 19.23
N ASN A 333 13.25 11.54 18.51
CA ASN A 333 14.33 12.42 18.06
C ASN A 333 15.08 13.04 19.24
N ALA A 334 14.40 13.44 20.32
CA ALA A 334 15.07 13.96 21.51
C ALA A 334 16.05 12.95 22.15
N ILE A 335 15.78 11.64 22.01
CA ILE A 335 16.62 10.56 22.54
C ILE A 335 17.69 10.13 21.52
N ALA A 336 17.28 9.91 20.27
CA ALA A 336 18.11 9.40 19.19
C ALA A 336 19.09 10.44 18.65
N ASN A 337 18.60 11.66 18.47
CA ASN A 337 19.34 12.81 17.95
C ASN A 337 19.15 13.97 18.93
N PRO A 338 19.70 13.91 20.15
CA PRO A 338 19.73 15.07 21.03
C PRO A 338 20.46 16.16 20.25
N GLN A 339 19.69 17.11 19.69
CA GLN A 339 20.13 18.16 18.76
C GLN A 339 21.58 18.50 19.08
N LEU A 340 22.51 18.03 18.23
CA LEU A 340 23.86 18.58 18.21
C LEU A 340 23.62 19.99 17.70
N PRO A 341 23.64 21.00 18.58
CA PRO A 341 23.25 22.31 18.14
C PRO A 341 24.29 22.73 17.10
N LYS A 342 23.81 23.09 15.90
CA LYS A 342 24.71 23.36 14.78
C LYS A 342 25.51 24.63 15.08
N VAL A 343 26.78 24.65 14.68
CA VAL A 343 27.60 25.86 14.74
C VAL A 343 26.85 26.99 14.01
N GLY A 344 26.59 28.10 14.71
CA GLY A 344 25.79 29.23 14.23
C GLY A 344 24.35 29.33 14.78
N GLU A 345 23.84 28.35 15.53
CA GLU A 345 22.53 28.45 16.17
C GLU A 345 22.55 29.39 17.39
N ARG A 346 21.52 30.23 17.50
CA ARG A 346 21.34 31.22 18.57
C ARG A 346 20.38 30.71 19.64
N PHE A 347 20.85 30.67 20.88
CA PHE A 347 20.10 30.22 22.04
C PHE A 347 19.95 31.34 23.06
N LEU A 348 18.83 31.34 23.78
CA LEU A 348 18.64 32.18 24.96
C LEU A 348 18.96 31.34 26.20
N GLY A 349 20.23 31.36 26.61
CA GLY A 349 20.72 30.52 27.69
C GLY A 349 20.79 31.27 29.02
N THR A 350 20.75 30.53 30.13
CA THR A 350 20.85 31.10 31.49
C THR A 350 22.23 30.83 32.09
N VAL A 351 22.86 31.83 32.71
CA VAL A 351 24.16 31.65 33.37
C VAL A 351 24.02 30.78 34.62
N VAL A 352 24.63 29.61 34.60
CA VAL A 352 24.61 28.65 35.73
C VAL A 352 25.80 28.86 36.64
N LYS A 353 26.97 29.19 36.08
CA LYS A 353 28.23 29.32 36.84
C LYS A 353 29.17 30.30 36.18
N THR A 354 29.83 31.15 36.97
CA THR A 354 30.91 32.04 36.52
C THR A 354 32.26 31.52 37.03
N THR A 355 33.31 31.68 36.23
CA THR A 355 34.70 31.37 36.59
C THR A 355 35.63 32.49 36.09
N ASP A 356 36.88 32.51 36.53
CA ASP A 356 37.84 33.57 36.19
C ASP A 356 38.13 33.68 34.67
N PHE A 357 37.90 32.62 33.91
CA PHE A 357 38.15 32.55 32.48
C PHE A 357 36.88 32.60 31.60
N GLY A 358 35.68 32.59 32.19
CA GLY A 358 34.44 32.63 31.42
C GLY A 358 33.15 32.39 32.23
N ALA A 359 32.02 32.35 31.53
CA ALA A 359 30.71 32.03 32.10
C ALA A 359 30.13 30.78 31.44
N PHE A 360 29.62 29.85 32.25
CA PHE A 360 28.87 28.68 31.80
C PHE A 360 27.40 29.03 31.66
N VAL A 361 26.87 28.83 30.46
CA VAL A 361 25.50 29.13 30.08
C VAL A 361 24.81 27.82 29.73
N SER A 362 23.69 27.52 30.39
CA SER A 362 22.87 26.35 30.07
C SER A 362 22.04 26.64 28.82
N LEU A 363 22.19 25.78 27.81
CA LEU A 363 21.50 25.87 26.51
C LEU A 363 20.28 24.94 26.48
N LEU A 364 20.46 23.72 26.97
CA LEU A 364 19.47 22.66 27.07
C LEU A 364 19.63 21.95 28.42
N PRO A 365 18.60 21.28 28.96
CA PRO A 365 18.71 20.50 30.19
C PRO A 365 19.86 19.48 30.10
N GLY A 366 20.88 19.65 30.94
CA GLY A 366 22.06 18.77 30.98
C GLY A 366 23.21 19.14 30.02
N ARG A 367 23.14 20.29 29.31
CA ARG A 367 24.21 20.73 28.39
C ARG A 367 24.55 22.21 28.54
N ASP A 368 25.80 22.45 28.95
CA ASP A 368 26.33 23.79 29.23
C ASP A 368 27.37 24.18 28.16
N GLY A 369 27.32 25.43 27.72
CA GLY A 369 28.35 26.04 26.87
C GLY A 369 29.17 27.09 27.62
N LEU A 370 30.43 27.27 27.22
CA LEU A 370 31.35 28.23 27.82
C LEU A 370 31.44 29.50 26.97
N VAL A 371 31.15 30.65 27.58
CA VAL A 371 31.49 31.97 27.02
C VAL A 371 32.83 32.42 27.61
N HIS A 372 33.86 32.54 26.78
CA HIS A 372 35.18 32.99 27.23
C HIS A 372 35.17 34.49 27.60
N ILE A 373 35.95 34.90 28.61
CA ILE A 373 36.01 36.29 29.11
C ILE A 373 36.31 37.33 28.01
N SER A 374 37.07 36.95 26.98
CA SER A 374 37.39 37.82 25.84
C SER A 374 36.19 38.11 24.92
N LYS A 375 35.16 37.25 24.94
CA LYS A 375 33.95 37.37 24.12
C LYS A 375 32.79 38.03 24.88
N LEU A 376 32.86 38.08 26.21
CA LEU A 376 31.95 38.82 27.07
C LEU A 376 32.12 40.34 26.97
N GLY A 377 33.33 40.80 26.67
CA GLY A 377 33.69 42.21 26.80
C GLY A 377 33.35 43.16 25.68
N ARG A 378 32.69 42.70 24.60
CA ARG A 378 32.29 43.58 23.48
C ARG A 378 33.45 44.51 23.01
N GLY A 379 34.69 43.99 22.98
CA GLY A 379 35.88 44.76 22.60
C GLY A 379 36.54 45.61 23.71
N LYS A 380 36.04 45.60 24.96
CA LYS A 380 36.68 46.21 26.13
C LYS A 380 37.39 45.16 26.99
N ARG A 381 38.59 45.48 27.49
CA ARG A 381 39.36 44.59 28.37
C ARG A 381 38.70 44.52 29.75
N ILE A 382 38.09 43.39 30.06
CA ILE A 382 37.48 43.11 31.36
C ILE A 382 38.47 42.33 32.22
N ASN A 383 38.56 42.69 33.50
CA ASN A 383 39.42 42.00 34.46
C ASN A 383 38.68 40.89 35.26
N LYS A 384 37.35 40.98 35.41
CA LYS A 384 36.52 39.96 36.09
C LYS A 384 35.20 39.70 35.38
N VAL A 385 34.81 38.43 35.25
CA VAL A 385 33.53 38.02 34.61
C VAL A 385 32.30 38.52 35.39
N GLU A 386 32.44 38.66 36.71
CA GLU A 386 31.40 39.13 37.65
C GLU A 386 30.96 40.58 37.40
N ASP A 387 31.78 41.38 36.71
CA ASP A 387 31.49 42.78 36.42
C ASP A 387 30.41 42.93 35.33
N VAL A 388 30.16 41.88 34.54
CA VAL A 388 29.30 41.94 33.35
C VAL A 388 28.13 40.96 33.40
N VAL A 389 28.24 39.86 34.15
CA VAL A 389 27.17 38.86 34.20
C VAL A 389 27.03 38.25 35.59
N LYS A 390 25.79 38.14 36.05
CA LYS A 390 25.44 37.48 37.30
C LYS A 390 24.90 36.08 37.05
N ILE A 391 25.03 35.22 38.06
CA ILE A 391 24.42 33.89 38.07
C ILE A 391 22.90 34.08 37.97
N GLY A 392 22.27 33.44 36.98
CA GLY A 392 20.84 33.57 36.68
C GLY A 392 20.48 34.55 35.54
N ASP A 393 21.44 35.31 35.00
CA ASP A 393 21.17 36.20 33.87
C ASP A 393 20.92 35.41 32.58
N LYS A 394 20.00 35.92 31.76
CA LYS A 394 19.70 35.36 30.44
C LYS A 394 20.54 36.05 29.37
N LEU A 395 21.35 35.29 28.66
CA LEU A 395 22.20 35.77 27.56
C LEU A 395 21.78 35.13 26.23
N ARG A 396 21.68 35.95 25.18
CA ARG A 396 21.62 35.44 23.80
C ARG A 396 23.03 35.07 23.35
N VAL A 397 23.22 33.79 23.09
CA VAL A 397 24.51 33.19 22.76
C VAL A 397 24.40 32.39 21.47
N GLU A 398 25.41 32.52 20.61
CA GLU A 398 25.55 31.76 19.37
C GLU A 398 26.67 30.74 19.52
N ILE A 399 26.50 29.55 18.97
CA ILE A 399 27.52 28.49 19.06
C ILE A 399 28.62 28.77 18.04
N GLY A 400 29.80 29.12 18.53
CA GLY A 400 30.96 29.43 17.71
C GLY A 400 31.74 28.19 17.27
N ASP A 401 31.91 27.21 18.16
CA ASP A 401 32.66 25.98 17.84
C ASP A 401 32.32 24.83 18.80
N ILE A 402 32.43 23.58 18.34
CA ILE A 402 32.23 22.37 19.14
C ILE A 402 33.50 21.51 19.03
N ASP A 403 34.23 21.40 20.14
CA ASP A 403 35.46 20.60 20.21
C ASP A 403 35.14 19.09 20.21
N ASN A 404 36.08 18.24 19.79
CA ASN A 404 35.99 16.77 19.69
C ASN A 404 35.66 16.07 21.03
N ARG A 405 35.69 16.81 22.15
CA ARG A 405 35.28 16.35 23.50
C ARG A 405 33.86 16.79 23.90
N GLY A 406 33.09 17.36 22.98
CA GLY A 406 31.71 17.81 23.21
C GLY A 406 31.59 19.13 23.99
N LYS A 407 32.68 19.90 24.12
CA LYS A 407 32.68 21.23 24.74
C LYS A 407 32.22 22.28 23.73
N ILE A 408 31.20 23.05 24.10
CA ILE A 408 30.55 24.05 23.23
C ILE A 408 31.11 25.44 23.59
N SER A 409 31.74 26.11 22.62
CA SER A 409 32.21 27.49 22.75
C SER A 409 31.14 28.45 22.26
N LEU A 410 30.78 29.42 23.09
CA LEU A 410 29.68 30.36 22.84
C LEU A 410 30.19 31.78 22.59
N LEU A 411 29.52 32.47 21.67
CA LEU A 411 29.72 33.87 21.30
C LEU A 411 28.51 34.69 21.75
N VAL A 412 28.71 35.88 22.30
CA VAL A 412 27.61 36.77 22.67
C VAL A 412 27.17 37.56 21.44
N VAL A 413 25.89 37.49 21.09
CA VAL A 413 25.30 38.28 19.99
C VAL A 413 24.70 39.55 20.58
N ALA A 414 25.10 40.71 20.08
CA ALA A 414 24.50 41.99 20.44
C ALA A 414 23.15 42.19 19.72
N GLU A 415 22.18 42.80 20.39
CA GLU A 415 21.04 43.38 19.69
C GLU A 415 21.56 44.57 18.86
N GLU A 416 21.41 44.50 17.53
CA GLU A 416 21.27 45.72 16.76
C GLU A 416 19.97 46.38 17.22
N GLU A 417 20.06 47.64 17.65
CA GLU A 417 18.91 48.50 17.87
C GLU A 417 18.06 48.50 16.59
N ALA A 418 16.91 47.84 16.63
CA ALA A 418 15.88 48.01 15.62
C ALA A 418 15.32 49.43 15.77
N ALA A 419 15.90 50.35 14.98
CA ALA A 419 15.36 51.68 14.77
C ALA A 419 13.93 51.59 14.24
N ALA A 420 13.08 52.44 14.83
CA ALA A 420 11.67 52.62 14.53
C ALA A 420 11.38 52.87 13.04
N SER A 421 10.34 52.22 12.50
CA SER A 421 9.21 52.85 11.78
C SER A 421 8.47 51.83 10.90
N SER A 422 7.23 51.50 11.28
CA SER A 422 6.07 51.47 10.37
C SER A 422 4.85 51.07 11.19
N ASP A 423 4.33 52.04 11.93
CA ASP A 423 2.91 52.05 12.29
C ASP A 423 2.19 52.51 11.01
N ALA A 424 1.46 51.60 10.36
CA ALA A 424 0.60 51.92 9.23
C ALA A 424 -0.82 51.46 9.58
N PRO A 425 -1.85 52.32 9.41
CA PRO A 425 -3.16 52.08 9.98
C PRO A 425 -3.95 51.02 9.21
N VAL A 426 -4.82 50.35 9.96
CA VAL A 426 -5.89 49.47 9.49
C VAL A 426 -6.80 50.20 8.51
N GLU A 427 -6.77 49.82 7.23
CA GLU A 427 -7.84 50.13 6.28
C GLU A 427 -8.88 49.01 6.28
N THR A 428 -10.11 49.40 6.57
CA THR A 428 -11.32 48.59 6.56
C THR A 428 -11.83 48.46 5.11
N PRO A 429 -12.24 47.28 4.62
CA PRO A 429 -12.95 47.21 3.36
C PRO A 429 -14.44 47.52 3.60
N ALA A 430 -14.94 48.58 2.96
CA ALA A 430 -16.38 48.85 2.81
C ALA A 430 -16.97 47.98 1.67
N PRO A 431 -18.27 47.66 1.70
CA PRO A 431 -18.89 46.65 0.87
C PRO A 431 -19.26 47.19 -0.52
N VAL A 432 -19.12 46.35 -1.54
CA VAL A 432 -19.67 46.58 -2.89
C VAL A 432 -21.04 45.92 -2.97
N ASP A 433 -22.06 46.73 -3.25
CA ASP A 433 -23.40 46.28 -3.59
C ASP A 433 -23.83 46.93 -4.92
N ALA A 434 -24.64 46.17 -5.67
CA ALA A 434 -25.50 46.55 -6.80
C ALA A 434 -24.91 46.82 -8.22
N ALA A 435 -25.03 45.78 -9.05
CA ALA A 435 -25.91 45.69 -10.25
C ALA A 435 -25.80 46.67 -11.44
N THR A 436 -25.70 46.09 -12.65
CA THR A 436 -26.43 46.41 -13.91
C THR A 436 -25.92 45.41 -14.99
N ALA A 437 -26.68 44.43 -15.47
CA ALA A 437 -27.80 44.44 -16.43
C ALA A 437 -27.42 44.68 -17.92
N SER A 438 -27.91 43.79 -18.79
CA SER A 438 -27.88 43.73 -20.28
C SER A 438 -26.52 43.38 -20.91
N SER A 439 -26.39 42.42 -21.84
CA SER A 439 -27.31 41.87 -22.85
C SER A 439 -26.95 40.44 -23.26
#